data_AF-C6J164-F1
#
_entry.id   AF-C6J164-F1
#
_cell.length_a   1.000
_cell.length_b   1.000
_cell.length_c   1.000
_cell.angle_alpha   90.00
_cell.angle_beta   90.00
_cell.angle_gamma   90.00
#
_symmetry.space_group_name_H-M   'P 1'
#
loop_
_entity.id
_entity.type
_entity.pdbx_description
1 polymer ?
#
loop_
_entity_poly.entity_id
_entity_poly.type
_entity_poly.pdbx_seq_one_letter_code
_entity_poly.pdbx_strand_id
1 'polypeptide(L)'
;MRIRRRRGWRSRTRRPKHRRTIWIVLVIITVIGLVQFVQYVERRMTGPIIHLAQIRVKQIATESINDAITAQVANQQQVEELIDWKMGDNGKITGFMLNYSAHMKVTSETIQTVRHTLVEVARLSESIPLGQALGSPILASFGPSIPIKIEPKGDVKVDLNTRQQDAGINMILVEVYLRVKTELAVVVPFDMESQTVETEIPVSYLLVVGDVPMYYYDSKGNPVGEGQANAPNIALPVLPGDKDTTEPLTKDKAVLPDGTGGTGDSNSAGNTEAGNKGSSSEESESSETSDAGGHE
;
A
#
# COMPACT_ATOMS: atom_id res chain seq x y z
N MET A 1 4.29 88.26 79.47
CA MET A 1 3.09 87.40 79.27
C MET A 1 3.36 86.41 78.14
N ARG A 2 3.38 85.11 78.43
CA ARG A 2 3.67 84.02 77.47
C ARG A 2 2.38 83.60 76.79
N ILE A 3 2.31 83.64 75.45
CA ILE A 3 1.18 83.08 74.70
C ILE A 3 1.68 81.97 73.76
N ARG A 4 1.10 80.79 73.98
CA ARG A 4 1.49 79.46 73.51
C ARG A 4 1.33 79.31 71.98
N ARG A 5 2.40 78.88 71.31
CA ARG A 5 2.32 78.28 69.96
C ARG A 5 1.67 76.90 70.07
N ARG A 6 0.47 76.73 69.50
CA ARG A 6 -0.14 75.40 69.31
C ARG A 6 0.58 74.68 68.16
N ARG A 7 1.43 73.71 68.48
CA ARG A 7 1.94 72.72 67.51
C ARG A 7 0.83 71.72 67.25
N GLY A 8 0.22 71.76 66.07
CA GLY A 8 -0.71 70.74 65.61
C GLY A 8 0.04 69.42 65.35
N TRP A 9 -0.34 68.37 66.06
CA TRP A 9 0.11 67.01 65.78
C TRP A 9 -0.40 66.57 64.41
N ARG A 10 0.51 66.45 63.42
CA ARG A 10 0.25 65.72 62.18
C ARG A 10 0.32 64.23 62.49
N SER A 11 -0.83 63.57 62.64
CA SER A 11 -0.91 62.12 62.64
C SER A 11 -0.46 61.61 61.26
N ARG A 12 0.72 61.02 61.21
CA ARG A 12 1.21 60.28 60.05
C ARG A 12 0.38 59.00 59.97
N THR A 13 -0.77 59.06 59.31
CA THR A 13 -1.59 57.86 59.04
C THR A 13 -0.72 56.90 58.24
N ARG A 14 -0.29 55.81 58.89
CA ARG A 14 0.39 54.71 58.21
C ARG A 14 -0.59 54.15 57.20
N ARG A 15 -0.45 54.53 55.93
CA ARG A 15 -1.19 53.94 54.81
C ARG A 15 -1.03 52.41 54.92
N PRO A 16 -2.11 51.61 54.88
CA PRO A 16 -2.01 50.17 55.10
C PRO A 16 -1.21 49.55 53.95
N LYS A 17 0.08 49.26 54.18
CA LYS A 17 0.98 48.59 53.23
C LYS A 17 0.38 47.28 52.70
N HIS A 18 -0.48 46.63 53.49
CA HIS A 18 -1.16 45.38 53.15
C HIS A 18 -2.07 45.47 51.91
N ARG A 19 -2.69 46.62 51.62
CA ARG A 19 -3.55 46.76 50.43
C ARG A 19 -2.76 46.69 49.11
N ARG A 20 -1.52 47.19 49.11
CA ARG A 20 -0.64 47.11 47.93
C ARG A 20 -0.09 45.70 47.74
N THR A 21 0.27 45.02 48.82
CA THR A 21 0.74 43.63 48.76
C THR A 21 -0.36 42.67 48.34
N ILE A 22 -1.61 42.84 48.81
CA ILE A 22 -2.76 42.06 48.32
C ILE A 22 -2.96 42.27 46.81
N TRP A 23 -2.89 43.51 46.33
CA TRP A 23 -3.07 43.80 44.91
C TRP A 23 -1.97 43.18 44.05
N ILE A 24 -0.71 43.23 44.51
CA ILE A 24 0.43 42.57 43.84
C ILE A 24 0.25 41.05 43.81
N VAL A 25 -0.19 40.44 44.92
CA VAL A 25 -0.45 38.99 45.00
C VAL A 25 -1.58 38.58 44.05
N LEU A 26 -2.65 39.38 43.95
CA LEU A 26 -3.75 39.12 43.02
C LEU A 26 -3.27 39.19 41.57
N VAL A 27 -2.48 40.21 41.20
CA VAL A 27 -1.89 40.31 39.86
C VAL A 27 -0.99 39.11 39.55
N ILE A 28 -0.16 38.68 40.51
CA ILE A 28 0.66 37.47 40.36
C ILE A 28 -0.20 36.22 40.11
N ILE A 29 -1.26 36.03 40.90
CA ILE A 29 -2.18 34.89 40.74
C ILE A 29 -2.88 34.95 39.38
N THR A 30 -3.31 36.13 38.92
CA THR A 30 -3.92 36.32 37.60
C THR A 30 -2.93 36.01 36.48
N VAL A 31 -1.67 36.44 36.60
CA VAL A 31 -0.63 36.14 35.62
C VAL A 31 -0.33 34.64 35.59
N ILE A 32 -0.19 33.99 36.75
CA ILE A 32 -0.01 32.53 36.83
C ILE A 32 -1.20 31.80 36.21
N GLY A 33 -2.43 32.26 36.49
CA GLY A 33 -3.65 31.72 35.90
C GLY A 33 -3.70 31.88 34.38
N LEU A 34 -3.27 33.03 33.85
CA LEU A 34 -3.19 33.29 32.41
C LEU A 34 -2.16 32.37 31.74
N VAL A 35 -0.99 32.20 32.34
CA VAL A 35 0.07 31.30 31.82
C VAL A 35 -0.42 29.85 31.81
N GLN A 36 -1.05 29.39 32.91
CA GLN A 36 -1.65 28.05 32.97
C GLN A 36 -2.75 27.86 31.94
N PHE A 37 -3.58 28.88 31.71
CA PHE A 37 -4.64 28.84 30.71
C PHE A 37 -4.09 28.71 29.29
N VAL A 38 -3.10 29.53 28.91
CA VAL A 38 -2.45 29.45 27.60
C VAL A 38 -1.82 28.07 27.40
N GLN A 39 -1.10 27.56 28.38
CA GLN A 39 -0.44 26.27 28.29
C GLN A 39 -1.45 25.10 28.20
N TYR A 40 -2.61 25.20 28.85
CA TYR A 40 -3.68 24.22 28.74
C TYR A 40 -4.31 24.21 27.34
N VAL A 41 -4.61 25.39 26.80
CA VAL A 41 -5.18 25.56 25.45
C VAL A 41 -4.21 25.03 24.40
N GLU A 42 -2.95 25.44 24.45
CA GLU A 42 -1.91 25.01 23.50
C GLU A 42 -1.80 23.48 23.46
N ARG A 43 -1.65 22.84 24.62
CA ARG A 43 -1.53 21.37 24.69
C ARG A 43 -2.78 20.62 24.27
N ARG A 44 -3.98 21.20 24.45
CA ARG A 44 -5.24 20.52 24.14
C ARG A 44 -5.71 20.75 22.71
N MET A 45 -5.36 21.87 22.10
CA MET A 45 -5.83 22.29 20.76
C MET A 45 -4.91 21.83 19.64
N THR A 46 -3.59 21.73 19.91
CA THR A 46 -2.60 21.40 18.89
C THR A 46 -2.87 20.05 18.23
N GLY A 47 -3.17 19.01 19.01
CA GLY A 47 -3.46 17.67 18.49
C GLY A 47 -4.63 17.62 17.49
N PRO A 48 -5.83 18.12 17.84
CA PRO A 48 -6.95 18.17 16.90
C PRO A 48 -6.68 19.02 15.65
N ILE A 49 -5.93 20.13 15.77
CA ILE A 49 -5.56 20.97 14.64
C ILE A 49 -4.63 20.24 13.67
N ILE A 50 -3.56 19.62 14.17
CA ILE A 50 -2.59 18.92 13.31
C ILE A 50 -3.24 17.71 12.64
N HIS A 51 -4.09 16.97 13.35
CA HIS A 51 -4.79 15.82 12.79
C HIS A 51 -5.72 16.22 11.64
N LEU A 52 -6.53 17.27 11.82
CA LEU A 52 -7.39 17.77 10.75
C LEU A 52 -6.55 18.33 9.58
N ALA A 53 -5.44 18.99 9.87
CA ALA A 53 -4.51 19.47 8.85
C ALA A 53 -3.90 18.30 8.05
N GLN A 54 -3.46 17.22 8.70
CA GLN A 54 -2.95 16.02 8.02
C GLN A 54 -3.99 15.40 7.08
N ILE A 55 -5.25 15.32 7.50
CA ILE A 55 -6.34 14.83 6.65
C ILE A 55 -6.50 15.74 5.44
N ARG A 56 -6.55 17.06 5.66
CA ARG A 56 -6.78 18.02 4.58
C ARG A 56 -5.62 18.06 3.59
N VAL A 57 -4.38 18.04 4.07
CA VAL A 57 -3.18 17.99 3.24
C VAL A 57 -3.11 16.67 2.47
N LYS A 58 -3.39 15.53 3.12
CA LYS A 58 -3.45 14.23 2.42
C LYS A 58 -4.48 14.25 1.30
N GLN A 59 -5.66 14.82 1.55
CA GLN A 59 -6.70 14.96 0.52
C GLN A 59 -6.21 15.80 -0.66
N ILE A 60 -5.76 17.03 -0.41
CA ILE A 60 -5.31 17.97 -1.46
C ILE A 60 -4.16 17.35 -2.26
N ALA A 61 -3.19 16.74 -1.59
CA ALA A 61 -2.04 16.12 -2.24
C ALA A 61 -2.45 14.91 -3.10
N THR A 62 -3.24 13.97 -2.56
CA THR A 62 -3.71 12.81 -3.32
C THR A 62 -4.52 13.23 -4.55
N GLU A 63 -5.43 14.17 -4.40
CA GLU A 63 -6.26 14.70 -5.50
C GLU A 63 -5.38 15.35 -6.57
N SER A 64 -4.51 16.28 -6.18
CA SER A 64 -3.63 16.99 -7.12
C SER A 64 -2.69 16.04 -7.87
N ILE A 65 -2.15 15.02 -7.18
CA ILE A 65 -1.27 14.01 -7.80
C ILE A 65 -2.05 13.15 -8.79
N ASN A 66 -3.22 12.65 -8.39
CA ASN A 66 -4.06 11.82 -9.24
C ASN A 66 -4.51 12.58 -10.49
N ASP A 67 -4.92 13.84 -10.35
CA ASP A 67 -5.33 14.69 -11.46
C ASP A 67 -4.16 14.95 -12.43
N ALA A 68 -2.98 15.27 -11.90
CA ALA A 68 -1.81 15.56 -12.72
C ALA A 68 -1.34 14.33 -13.53
N ILE A 69 -1.34 13.15 -12.90
CA ILE A 69 -0.95 11.90 -13.57
C ILE A 69 -2.02 11.48 -14.58
N THR A 70 -3.30 11.59 -14.23
CA THR A 70 -4.40 11.25 -15.15
C THR A 70 -4.36 12.13 -16.40
N ALA A 71 -4.11 13.43 -16.24
CA ALA A 71 -3.97 14.37 -17.36
C ALA A 71 -2.76 14.03 -18.26
N GLN A 72 -1.68 13.52 -17.68
CA GLN A 72 -0.50 13.08 -18.42
C GLN A 72 -0.75 11.76 -19.17
N VAL A 73 -1.28 10.74 -18.48
CA VAL A 73 -1.53 9.40 -19.04
C VAL A 73 -2.57 9.45 -20.16
N ALA A 74 -3.60 10.29 -20.05
CA ALA A 74 -4.64 10.44 -21.07
C ALA A 74 -4.13 11.01 -22.41
N ASN A 75 -3.02 11.73 -22.40
CA ASN A 75 -2.47 12.40 -23.59
C ASN A 75 -1.29 11.66 -24.24
N GLN A 76 -0.77 10.60 -23.61
CA GLN A 76 0.42 9.90 -24.10
C GLN A 76 0.06 8.61 -24.85
N GLN A 77 0.23 8.63 -26.17
CA GLN A 77 0.26 7.41 -27.01
C GLN A 77 1.43 6.46 -26.66
N GLN A 78 2.29 6.82 -25.71
CA GLN A 78 3.52 6.12 -25.34
C GLN A 78 3.31 5.09 -24.22
N VAL A 79 2.13 5.11 -23.59
CA VAL A 79 1.70 4.08 -22.62
C VAL A 79 1.37 2.76 -23.32
N GLU A 80 1.15 2.81 -24.63
CA GLU A 80 0.68 1.70 -25.46
C GLU A 80 1.74 0.61 -25.70
N GLU A 81 3.02 0.86 -25.32
CA GLU A 81 4.15 -0.05 -25.57
C GLU A 81 4.96 -0.39 -24.30
N LEU A 82 4.29 -0.52 -23.15
CA LEU A 82 4.93 -1.00 -21.91
C LEU A 82 5.23 -2.51 -21.94
N ILE A 83 4.52 -3.26 -22.79
CA ILE A 83 4.59 -4.71 -22.90
C ILE A 83 4.81 -5.08 -24.38
N ASP A 84 5.94 -5.70 -24.68
CA ASP A 84 6.29 -6.25 -26.00
C ASP A 84 6.00 -7.76 -26.05
N TRP A 85 5.48 -8.26 -27.16
CA TRP A 85 5.01 -9.63 -27.30
C TRP A 85 6.01 -10.50 -28.04
N LYS A 86 6.28 -11.68 -27.49
CA LYS A 86 6.99 -12.73 -28.21
C LYS A 86 5.98 -13.71 -28.80
N MET A 87 5.76 -13.59 -30.10
CA MET A 87 5.06 -14.62 -30.86
C MET A 87 6.03 -15.73 -31.24
N GLY A 88 5.62 -16.98 -31.06
CA GLY A 88 6.33 -18.13 -31.62
C GLY A 88 6.07 -18.28 -33.12
N ASP A 89 6.75 -19.22 -33.76
CA ASP A 89 6.67 -19.46 -35.21
C ASP A 89 5.26 -19.82 -35.72
N ASN A 90 4.37 -20.22 -34.79
CA ASN A 90 2.98 -20.55 -35.04
C ASN A 90 2.02 -19.34 -34.86
N GLY A 91 2.54 -18.13 -34.65
CA GLY A 91 1.76 -16.92 -34.39
C GLY A 91 1.10 -16.88 -33.01
N LYS A 92 1.38 -17.85 -32.13
CA LYS A 92 0.86 -17.86 -30.75
C LYS A 92 1.74 -17.04 -29.83
N ILE A 93 1.13 -16.38 -28.85
CA ILE A 93 1.85 -15.65 -27.81
C ILE A 93 2.59 -16.67 -26.93
N THR A 94 3.92 -16.63 -26.96
CA THR A 94 4.79 -17.50 -26.15
C THR A 94 5.26 -16.81 -24.86
N GLY A 95 5.19 -15.49 -24.82
CA GLY A 95 5.51 -14.68 -23.65
C GLY A 95 5.43 -13.19 -23.95
N PHE A 96 5.72 -12.39 -22.93
CA PHE A 96 5.86 -10.95 -23.05
C PHE A 96 7.19 -10.50 -22.44
N MET A 97 7.75 -9.42 -22.97
CA MET A 97 8.89 -8.72 -22.41
C MET A 97 8.45 -7.33 -21.97
N LEU A 98 8.97 -6.87 -20.84
CA LEU A 98 8.74 -5.50 -20.40
C LEU A 98 9.67 -4.56 -21.18
N ASN A 99 9.11 -3.52 -21.77
CA ASN A 99 9.91 -2.47 -22.41
C ASN A 99 10.50 -1.55 -21.35
N TYR A 100 11.74 -1.83 -20.93
CA TYR A 100 12.43 -1.03 -19.91
C TYR A 100 12.61 0.43 -20.31
N SER A 101 12.78 0.73 -21.61
CA SER A 101 12.93 2.12 -22.06
C SER A 101 11.63 2.90 -21.88
N ALA A 102 10.49 2.29 -22.23
CA ALA A 102 9.18 2.90 -22.03
C ALA A 102 8.87 3.06 -20.53
N HIS A 103 9.20 2.03 -19.73
CA HIS A 103 9.05 2.06 -18.26
C HIS A 103 9.84 3.21 -17.63
N MET A 104 11.14 3.31 -17.90
CA MET A 104 11.99 4.40 -17.37
C MET A 104 11.53 5.78 -17.83
N LYS A 105 11.04 5.90 -19.07
CA LYS A 105 10.50 7.16 -19.58
C LYS A 105 9.24 7.57 -18.82
N VAL A 106 8.25 6.69 -18.71
CA VAL A 106 7.00 6.96 -17.98
C VAL A 106 7.29 7.28 -16.52
N THR A 107 8.16 6.50 -15.85
CA THR A 107 8.56 6.77 -14.47
C THR A 107 9.24 8.13 -14.34
N SER A 108 10.20 8.46 -15.20
CA SER A 108 10.93 9.74 -15.15
C SER A 108 10.02 10.95 -15.38
N GLU A 109 9.15 10.89 -16.39
CA GLU A 109 8.20 11.95 -16.66
C GLU A 109 7.17 12.10 -15.52
N THR A 110 6.70 10.99 -14.97
CA THR A 110 5.80 11.01 -13.80
C THR A 110 6.48 11.66 -12.60
N ILE A 111 7.76 11.35 -12.32
CA ILE A 111 8.52 12.01 -11.24
C ILE A 111 8.54 13.52 -11.45
N GLN A 112 8.77 14.00 -12.67
CA GLN A 112 8.81 15.42 -12.97
C GLN A 112 7.43 16.08 -12.80
N THR A 113 6.37 15.46 -13.31
CA THR A 113 5.00 15.93 -13.17
C THR A 113 4.60 16.03 -11.72
N VAL A 114 4.78 14.96 -10.94
CA VAL A 114 4.43 14.95 -9.51
C VAL A 114 5.25 15.98 -8.74
N ARG A 115 6.55 16.10 -9.02
CA ARG A 115 7.40 17.12 -8.37
C ARG A 115 6.90 18.53 -8.67
N HIS A 116 6.54 18.83 -9.91
CA HIS A 116 5.99 20.13 -10.28
C HIS A 116 4.66 20.42 -9.56
N THR A 117 3.73 19.45 -9.58
CA THR A 117 2.45 19.56 -8.89
C THR A 117 2.61 19.78 -7.39
N LEU A 118 3.54 19.07 -6.72
CA LEU A 118 3.80 19.27 -5.30
C LEU A 118 4.34 20.67 -4.97
N VAL A 119 5.18 21.23 -5.85
CA VAL A 119 5.67 22.62 -5.70
C VAL A 119 4.53 23.63 -5.87
N GLU A 120 3.59 23.37 -6.77
CA GLU A 120 2.40 24.21 -6.96
C GLU A 120 1.49 24.14 -5.73
N VAL A 121 1.19 22.93 -5.24
CA VAL A 121 0.41 22.71 -4.01
C VAL A 121 1.07 23.38 -2.80
N ALA A 122 2.40 23.36 -2.70
CA ALA A 122 3.12 24.03 -1.62
C ALA A 122 2.98 25.57 -1.63
N ARG A 123 2.66 26.16 -2.79
CA ARG A 123 2.40 27.61 -2.90
C ARG A 123 0.98 27.99 -2.52
N LEU A 124 0.06 27.03 -2.46
CA LEU A 124 -1.32 27.27 -2.04
C LEU A 124 -1.34 27.53 -0.53
N SER A 125 -1.89 28.67 -0.14
CA SER A 125 -2.19 28.97 1.25
C SER A 125 -3.59 28.46 1.58
N GLU A 126 -3.69 27.29 2.20
CA GLU A 126 -4.95 26.77 2.72
C GLU A 126 -5.14 27.23 4.18
N SER A 127 -6.39 27.30 4.64
CA SER A 127 -6.67 27.64 6.04
C SER A 127 -7.82 26.78 6.59
N ILE A 128 -7.73 26.44 7.87
CA ILE A 128 -8.70 25.58 8.54
C ILE A 128 -9.41 26.38 9.64
N PRO A 129 -10.75 26.47 9.65
CA PRO A 129 -11.49 27.10 10.73
C PRO A 129 -11.23 26.39 12.06
N LEU A 130 -10.89 27.14 13.12
CA LEU A 130 -10.58 26.57 14.44
C LEU A 130 -11.71 25.68 14.98
N GLY A 131 -12.97 26.09 14.77
CA GLY A 131 -14.10 25.32 15.27
C GLY A 131 -14.30 23.97 14.56
N GLN A 132 -13.81 23.82 13.32
CA GLN A 132 -13.78 22.55 12.62
C GLN A 132 -12.72 21.62 13.23
N ALA A 133 -11.53 22.16 13.53
CA ALA A 133 -10.47 21.42 14.22
C ALA A 133 -10.88 20.95 15.62
N LEU A 134 -11.69 21.76 16.32
CA LEU A 134 -12.28 21.44 17.63
C LEU A 134 -13.37 20.36 17.59
N GLY A 135 -13.84 19.96 16.40
CA GLY A 135 -14.92 18.97 16.26
C GLY A 135 -16.27 19.44 16.80
N SER A 136 -16.50 20.76 16.88
CA SER A 136 -17.77 21.32 17.36
C SER A 136 -18.65 21.72 16.17
N PRO A 137 -19.80 21.06 15.91
CA PRO A 137 -20.67 21.40 14.79
C PRO A 137 -21.18 22.85 14.83
N ILE A 138 -21.34 23.40 16.04
CA ILE A 138 -21.83 24.77 16.25
C ILE A 138 -20.74 25.80 15.89
N LEU A 139 -19.47 25.48 16.16
CA LEU A 139 -18.34 26.36 15.90
C LEU A 139 -17.64 26.05 14.57
N ALA A 140 -18.00 24.99 13.85
CA ALA A 140 -17.33 24.57 12.61
C ALA A 140 -17.19 25.71 11.58
N SER A 141 -18.21 26.57 11.49
CA SER A 141 -18.24 27.72 10.58
C SER A 141 -17.89 29.06 11.24
N PHE A 142 -17.55 29.06 12.53
CA PHE A 142 -17.32 30.28 13.31
C PHE A 142 -15.97 30.25 14.04
N GLY A 143 -15.23 31.35 13.93
CA GLY A 143 -13.97 31.53 14.63
C GLY A 143 -12.82 31.93 13.70
N PRO A 144 -11.61 32.09 14.25
CA PRO A 144 -10.43 32.41 13.46
C PRO A 144 -9.99 31.20 12.62
N SER A 145 -9.53 31.45 11.40
CA SER A 145 -8.92 30.43 10.54
C SER A 145 -7.43 30.32 10.85
N ILE A 146 -6.93 29.09 10.95
CA ILE A 146 -5.53 28.78 11.14
C ILE A 146 -4.91 28.51 9.76
N PRO A 147 -3.87 29.25 9.35
CA PRO A 147 -3.18 28.98 8.10
C PRO A 147 -2.42 27.65 8.20
N ILE A 148 -2.47 26.85 7.14
CA ILE A 148 -1.66 25.65 6.99
C ILE A 148 -0.71 25.84 5.81
N LYS A 149 0.52 25.33 5.94
CA LYS A 149 1.48 25.28 4.84
C LYS A 149 1.87 23.83 4.58
N ILE A 150 2.06 23.52 3.30
CA ILE A 150 2.45 22.19 2.83
C ILE A 150 3.86 22.33 2.27
N GLU A 151 4.80 21.56 2.79
CA GLU A 151 6.18 21.54 2.29
C GLU A 151 6.59 20.10 1.95
N PRO A 152 7.03 19.81 0.71
CA PRO A 152 7.53 18.47 0.37
C PRO A 152 8.78 18.11 1.18
N LYS A 153 8.79 16.93 1.80
CA LYS A 153 9.94 16.34 2.50
C LYS A 153 10.66 15.39 1.55
N GLY A 154 11.68 15.90 0.87
CA GLY A 154 12.55 15.11 0.00
C GLY A 154 11.99 14.92 -1.41
N ASP A 155 12.46 13.88 -2.09
CA ASP A 155 12.11 13.60 -3.48
C ASP A 155 10.97 12.59 -3.61
N VAL A 156 10.25 12.66 -4.72
CA VAL A 156 9.13 11.76 -5.03
C VAL A 156 9.68 10.39 -5.44
N LYS A 157 9.11 9.32 -4.87
CA LYS A 157 9.37 7.95 -5.30
C LYS A 157 8.23 7.49 -6.20
N VAL A 158 8.55 7.03 -7.39
CA VAL A 158 7.59 6.53 -8.38
C VAL A 158 8.10 5.19 -8.87
N ASP A 159 7.28 4.17 -8.71
CA ASP A 159 7.56 2.82 -9.19
C ASP A 159 6.44 2.39 -10.14
N LEU A 160 6.79 1.85 -11.30
CA LEU A 160 5.82 1.24 -12.22
C LEU A 160 5.85 -0.28 -12.00
N ASN A 161 4.76 -0.81 -11.47
CA ASN A 161 4.64 -2.21 -11.06
C ASN A 161 3.56 -2.91 -11.88
N THR A 162 3.60 -4.24 -11.86
CA THR A 162 2.62 -5.09 -12.54
C THR A 162 1.97 -6.03 -11.53
N ARG A 163 0.64 -6.16 -11.58
CA ARG A 163 -0.11 -7.19 -10.83
C ARG A 163 -0.91 -8.05 -11.78
N GLN A 164 -1.03 -9.34 -11.46
CA GLN A 164 -1.76 -10.32 -12.25
C GLN A 164 -3.02 -10.72 -11.49
N GLN A 165 -4.14 -10.80 -12.20
CA GLN A 165 -5.43 -11.22 -11.66
C GLN A 165 -6.00 -12.33 -12.56
N ASP A 166 -6.57 -13.38 -11.97
CA ASP A 166 -7.28 -14.41 -12.74
C ASP A 166 -8.60 -13.83 -13.27
N ALA A 167 -8.78 -13.90 -14.59
CA ALA A 167 -9.93 -13.31 -15.29
C ALA A 167 -10.91 -14.37 -15.85
N GLY A 168 -10.66 -15.67 -15.62
CA GLY A 168 -11.53 -16.74 -16.11
C GLY A 168 -10.79 -18.01 -16.56
N ILE A 169 -11.45 -18.80 -17.42
CA ILE A 169 -10.88 -20.08 -17.90
C ILE A 169 -9.65 -19.80 -18.76
N ASN A 170 -8.47 -20.17 -18.25
CA ASN A 170 -7.18 -20.02 -18.91
C ASN A 170 -6.87 -18.58 -19.35
N MET A 171 -7.26 -17.57 -18.57
CA MET A 171 -6.98 -16.17 -18.89
C MET A 171 -6.52 -15.38 -17.66
N ILE A 172 -5.57 -14.48 -17.86
CA ILE A 172 -5.08 -13.58 -16.82
C ILE A 172 -5.23 -12.13 -17.27
N LEU A 173 -5.67 -11.27 -16.36
CA LEU A 173 -5.62 -9.82 -16.50
C LEU A 173 -4.32 -9.31 -15.86
N VAL A 174 -3.45 -8.78 -16.70
CA VAL A 174 -2.22 -8.12 -16.30
C VAL A 174 -2.52 -6.63 -16.22
N GLU A 175 -2.30 -6.05 -15.04
CA GLU A 175 -2.49 -4.63 -14.78
C GLU A 175 -1.14 -3.98 -14.46
N VAL A 176 -0.80 -2.95 -15.21
CA VAL A 176 0.36 -2.11 -14.96
C VAL A 176 -0.12 -0.85 -14.25
N TYR A 177 0.47 -0.55 -13.09
CA TYR A 177 0.10 0.59 -12.26
C TYR A 177 1.34 1.35 -11.77
N LEU A 178 1.20 2.67 -11.65
CA LEU A 178 2.17 3.53 -10.99
C LEU A 178 1.87 3.58 -9.50
N ARG A 179 2.86 3.27 -8.67
CA ARG A 179 2.85 3.55 -7.23
C ARG A 179 3.67 4.80 -6.97
N VAL A 180 3.01 5.85 -6.50
CA VAL A 180 3.65 7.12 -6.17
C VAL A 180 3.64 7.29 -4.67
N LYS A 181 4.83 7.45 -4.08
CA LYS A 181 5.04 7.68 -2.66
C LYS A 181 5.79 8.98 -2.43
N THR A 182 5.24 9.85 -1.60
CA THR A 182 5.85 11.13 -1.23
C THR A 182 5.61 11.41 0.25
N GLU A 183 6.54 12.14 0.87
CA GLU A 183 6.42 12.62 2.23
C GLU A 183 6.23 14.14 2.22
N LEU A 184 5.27 14.62 2.99
CA LEU A 184 4.94 16.04 3.10
C LEU A 184 5.06 16.47 4.56
N ALA A 185 5.56 17.67 4.80
CA ALA A 185 5.45 18.33 6.09
C ALA A 185 4.19 19.17 6.13
N VAL A 186 3.37 18.93 7.14
CA VAL A 186 2.22 19.78 7.48
C VAL A 186 2.69 20.78 8.52
N VAL A 187 2.75 22.05 8.14
CA VAL A 187 3.25 23.12 9.00
C VAL A 187 2.07 23.96 9.49
N VAL A 188 1.85 23.95 10.81
CA VAL A 188 0.87 24.80 11.50
C VAL A 188 1.58 25.71 12.51
N PRO A 189 0.98 26.82 12.98
CA PRO A 189 1.68 27.78 13.84
C PRO A 189 2.29 27.24 15.15
N PHE A 190 1.80 26.09 15.64
CA PHE A 190 2.19 25.53 16.94
C PHE A 190 2.91 24.17 16.84
N ASP A 191 2.94 23.54 15.66
CA ASP A 191 3.52 22.20 15.47
C ASP A 191 3.82 21.91 13.99
N MET A 192 4.65 20.90 13.75
CA MET A 192 4.98 20.42 12.41
C MET A 192 5.09 18.90 12.39
N GLU A 193 4.30 18.23 11.55
CA GLU A 193 4.30 16.77 11.47
C GLU A 193 4.55 16.30 10.02
N SER A 194 5.21 15.14 9.87
CA SER A 194 5.33 14.47 8.58
C SER A 194 4.05 13.71 8.25
N GLN A 195 3.65 13.72 6.99
CA GLN A 195 2.53 12.95 6.46
C GLN A 195 2.96 12.28 5.16
N THR A 196 2.86 10.95 5.11
CA THR A 196 3.13 10.17 3.90
C THR A 196 1.88 10.05 3.06
N VAL A 197 2.00 10.34 1.77
CA VAL A 197 0.95 10.17 0.77
C VAL A 197 1.41 9.09 -0.20
N GLU A 198 0.56 8.08 -0.36
CA GLU A 198 0.77 6.97 -1.29
C GLU A 198 -0.49 6.84 -2.15
N THR A 199 -0.30 6.76 -3.47
CA THR A 199 -1.37 6.57 -4.44
C THR A 199 -0.95 5.54 -5.49
N GLU A 200 -1.90 4.70 -5.89
CA GLU A 200 -1.73 3.72 -6.96
C GLU A 200 -2.66 4.08 -8.12
N ILE A 201 -2.08 4.27 -9.29
CA ILE A 201 -2.80 4.74 -10.48
C ILE A 201 -2.64 3.70 -11.58
N PRO A 202 -3.72 3.08 -12.05
CA PRO A 202 -3.65 2.15 -13.16
C PRO A 202 -3.30 2.90 -14.44
N VAL A 203 -2.39 2.32 -15.21
CA VAL A 203 -1.83 2.93 -16.41
C VAL A 203 -2.29 2.16 -17.64
N SER A 204 -2.24 0.83 -17.57
CA SER A 204 -2.65 -0.05 -18.66
C SER A 204 -3.15 -1.38 -18.15
N TYR A 205 -4.10 -1.96 -18.90
CA TYR A 205 -4.67 -3.28 -18.66
C TYR A 205 -4.44 -4.15 -19.89
N LEU A 206 -4.21 -5.43 -19.64
CA LEU A 206 -4.00 -6.39 -20.68
C LEU A 206 -4.59 -7.75 -20.31
N LEU A 207 -5.45 -8.27 -21.17
CA LEU A 207 -5.99 -9.62 -21.03
C LEU A 207 -5.16 -10.60 -21.85
N VAL A 208 -4.52 -11.56 -21.19
CA VAL A 208 -3.84 -12.68 -21.84
C VAL A 208 -4.80 -13.86 -21.85
N VAL A 209 -5.11 -14.37 -23.04
CA VAL A 209 -6.02 -15.52 -23.22
C VAL A 209 -5.21 -16.72 -23.68
N GLY A 210 -5.27 -17.80 -22.90
CA GLY A 210 -4.70 -19.09 -23.26
C GLY A 210 -5.71 -19.96 -24.01
N ASP A 211 -5.19 -20.93 -24.76
CA ASP A 211 -6.01 -21.87 -25.51
C ASP A 211 -6.84 -22.76 -24.58
N VAL A 212 -8.15 -22.85 -24.79
CA VAL A 212 -8.99 -23.84 -24.12
C VAL A 212 -9.06 -25.08 -25.02
N PRO A 213 -8.52 -26.24 -24.61
CA PRO A 213 -8.56 -27.44 -25.43
C PRO A 213 -9.99 -27.97 -25.54
N MET A 214 -10.42 -28.26 -26.78
CA MET A 214 -11.73 -28.86 -27.06
C MET A 214 -11.58 -30.36 -27.25
N TYR A 215 -12.31 -31.13 -26.44
CA TYR A 215 -12.37 -32.59 -26.54
C TYR A 215 -13.80 -33.02 -26.87
N TYR A 216 -13.94 -33.89 -27.87
CA TYR A 216 -15.21 -34.50 -28.24
C TYR A 216 -15.23 -35.94 -27.76
N TYR A 217 -16.41 -36.45 -27.39
CA TYR A 217 -16.59 -37.84 -26.98
C TYR A 217 -17.74 -38.47 -27.76
N ASP A 218 -17.62 -39.77 -28.06
CA ASP A 218 -18.71 -40.55 -28.63
C ASP A 218 -19.77 -40.90 -27.58
N SER A 219 -20.89 -41.52 -28.00
CA SER A 219 -21.96 -41.96 -27.09
C SER A 219 -21.54 -43.06 -26.11
N LYS A 220 -20.33 -43.61 -26.24
CA LYS A 220 -19.74 -44.61 -25.34
C LYS A 220 -18.71 -44.00 -24.38
N GLY A 221 -18.51 -42.68 -24.42
CA GLY A 221 -17.57 -41.96 -23.56
C GLY A 221 -16.11 -42.05 -24.03
N ASN A 222 -15.84 -42.55 -25.25
CA ASN A 222 -14.49 -42.55 -25.80
C ASN A 222 -14.20 -41.19 -26.44
N PRO A 223 -13.03 -40.59 -26.20
CA PRO A 223 -12.65 -39.36 -26.88
C PRO A 223 -12.59 -39.59 -28.39
N VAL A 224 -12.90 -38.59 -29.20
CA VAL A 224 -12.85 -38.61 -30.68
C VAL A 224 -12.20 -37.34 -31.23
N GLY A 225 -11.63 -37.43 -32.44
CA GLY A 225 -10.97 -36.30 -33.12
C GLY A 225 -9.46 -36.21 -32.87
N GLU A 226 -8.83 -35.13 -33.36
CA GLU A 226 -7.37 -34.92 -33.28
C GLU A 226 -6.85 -34.77 -31.84
N GLY A 227 -7.72 -34.46 -30.88
CA GLY A 227 -7.39 -34.34 -29.45
C GLY A 227 -7.45 -35.63 -28.64
N GLN A 228 -7.67 -36.80 -29.28
CA GLN A 228 -7.93 -38.08 -28.60
C GLN A 228 -6.87 -38.47 -27.55
N ALA A 229 -5.59 -38.25 -27.86
CA ALA A 229 -4.48 -38.70 -27.04
C ALA A 229 -4.35 -37.95 -25.69
N ASN A 230 -4.84 -36.72 -25.62
CA ASN A 230 -4.74 -35.86 -24.44
C ASN A 230 -6.10 -35.61 -23.76
N ALA A 231 -7.15 -36.28 -24.24
CA ALA A 231 -8.49 -36.11 -23.72
C ALA A 231 -8.65 -36.77 -22.33
N PRO A 232 -9.22 -36.07 -21.33
CA PRO A 232 -9.45 -36.65 -20.01
C PRO A 232 -10.42 -37.84 -20.04
N ASN A 233 -10.20 -38.85 -19.20
CA ASN A 233 -11.11 -40.01 -19.13
C ASN A 233 -12.44 -39.61 -18.47
N ILE A 234 -13.56 -39.87 -19.14
CA ILE A 234 -14.91 -39.62 -18.61
C ILE A 234 -15.59 -40.97 -18.32
N ALA A 235 -15.88 -41.23 -17.05
CA ALA A 235 -16.71 -42.37 -16.67
C ALA A 235 -18.19 -42.02 -16.82
N LEU A 236 -18.91 -42.75 -17.67
CA LEU A 236 -20.36 -42.64 -17.75
C LEU A 236 -20.99 -43.31 -16.52
N PRO A 237 -21.96 -42.66 -15.85
CA PRO A 237 -22.70 -43.29 -14.78
C PRO A 237 -23.45 -44.51 -15.33
N VAL A 238 -23.29 -45.66 -14.67
CA VAL A 238 -23.95 -46.90 -15.08
C VAL A 238 -25.46 -46.71 -14.91
N LEU A 239 -26.20 -46.79 -16.02
CA LEU A 239 -27.65 -46.73 -15.98
C LEU A 239 -28.19 -47.92 -15.16
N PRO A 240 -29.15 -47.71 -14.23
CA PRO A 240 -29.71 -48.80 -13.45
C PRO A 240 -30.50 -49.75 -14.36
N GLY A 241 -29.84 -50.81 -14.83
CA GLY A 241 -30.47 -51.80 -15.71
C GLY A 241 -29.51 -52.73 -16.44
N ASP A 242 -28.25 -52.32 -16.68
CA ASP A 242 -27.32 -53.14 -17.46
C ASP A 242 -26.29 -53.82 -16.54
N LYS A 243 -26.69 -54.97 -16.01
CA LYS A 243 -25.77 -55.94 -15.44
C LYS A 243 -25.61 -57.04 -16.50
N ASP A 244 -24.57 -56.95 -17.33
CA ASP A 244 -23.95 -58.13 -17.93
C ASP A 244 -22.51 -57.85 -18.41
N THR A 245 -21.57 -58.37 -17.61
CA THR A 245 -20.38 -59.17 -17.97
C THR A 245 -19.64 -58.87 -19.30
N THR A 246 -18.32 -58.56 -19.25
CA THR A 246 -17.19 -59.45 -19.68
C THR A 246 -15.87 -58.67 -19.92
N GLU A 247 -14.83 -59.11 -19.20
CA GLU A 247 -13.34 -59.08 -19.36
C GLU A 247 -12.56 -58.17 -20.35
N PRO A 248 -11.31 -57.79 -19.99
CA PRO A 248 -10.44 -56.95 -20.82
C PRO A 248 -9.79 -57.74 -21.97
N LEU A 249 -9.90 -57.23 -23.21
CA LEU A 249 -9.13 -57.73 -24.34
C LEU A 249 -7.72 -57.11 -24.37
N THR A 250 -6.74 -57.91 -23.97
CA THR A 250 -5.35 -57.81 -24.43
C THR A 250 -5.26 -58.15 -25.91
N LYS A 251 -4.50 -57.36 -26.68
CA LYS A 251 -3.98 -57.77 -28.00
C LYS A 251 -2.54 -57.30 -28.14
N ASP A 252 -1.63 -58.23 -27.89
CA ASP A 252 -0.27 -58.23 -28.42
C ASP A 252 -0.29 -58.41 -29.95
N LYS A 253 0.56 -57.67 -30.64
CA LYS A 253 1.12 -58.08 -31.94
C LYS A 253 2.59 -57.69 -31.98
N ALA A 254 3.43 -58.73 -31.98
CA ALA A 254 4.87 -58.71 -32.01
C ALA A 254 5.46 -58.24 -33.35
N VAL A 255 6.64 -57.60 -33.29
CA VAL A 255 7.74 -57.77 -34.26
C VAL A 255 9.07 -57.69 -33.48
N LEU A 256 9.89 -58.74 -33.61
CA LEU A 256 11.28 -58.87 -33.11
C LEU A 256 12.25 -57.98 -33.94
N PRO A 257 13.46 -57.71 -33.42
CA PRO A 257 14.59 -58.39 -34.04
C PRO A 257 15.61 -58.98 -33.05
N ASP A 258 16.31 -59.98 -33.60
CA ASP A 258 17.41 -60.78 -33.08
C ASP A 258 18.69 -59.97 -32.85
N GLY A 259 19.54 -60.41 -31.90
CA GLY A 259 20.79 -59.72 -31.55
C GLY A 259 21.47 -60.14 -30.25
N THR A 260 21.95 -61.39 -30.19
CA THR A 260 23.16 -61.89 -29.50
C THR A 260 23.70 -61.20 -28.22
N GLY A 261 23.70 -61.97 -27.11
CA GLY A 261 24.90 -62.28 -26.30
C GLY A 261 25.26 -61.37 -25.12
N GLY A 262 25.27 -61.94 -23.90
CA GLY A 262 25.95 -61.34 -22.75
C GLY A 262 25.46 -61.81 -21.38
N THR A 263 26.09 -62.85 -20.84
CA THR A 263 26.04 -63.37 -19.47
C THR A 263 26.33 -62.34 -18.38
N GLY A 264 25.72 -62.48 -17.20
CA GLY A 264 26.18 -61.80 -15.97
C GLY A 264 25.20 -61.80 -14.79
N ASP A 265 25.23 -62.88 -14.02
CA ASP A 265 25.04 -63.01 -12.57
C ASP A 265 23.82 -62.44 -11.81
N SER A 266 23.12 -63.41 -11.22
CA SER A 266 22.59 -63.46 -9.85
C SER A 266 23.09 -62.34 -8.91
N ASN A 267 22.31 -61.83 -7.96
CA ASN A 267 21.69 -62.61 -6.90
C ASN A 267 20.95 -61.68 -5.92
N SER A 268 19.99 -62.29 -5.23
CA SER A 268 19.72 -62.14 -3.80
C SER A 268 19.40 -60.74 -3.25
N ALA A 269 18.14 -60.42 -2.96
CA ALA A 269 17.30 -60.92 -1.85
C ALA A 269 17.17 -59.83 -0.77
N GLY A 270 16.04 -59.89 -0.06
CA GLY A 270 15.82 -59.11 1.15
C GLY A 270 14.86 -57.96 0.89
N ASN A 271 13.54 -58.18 0.80
CA ASN A 271 12.64 -58.43 1.95
C ASN A 271 12.62 -57.20 2.87
N THR A 272 11.54 -56.56 3.28
CA THR A 272 10.08 -56.77 3.19
C THR A 272 9.48 -55.70 4.09
N GLU A 273 8.32 -55.17 3.68
CA GLU A 273 7.22 -54.62 4.52
C GLU A 273 7.56 -53.61 5.64
N ALA A 274 6.67 -52.73 6.06
CA ALA A 274 5.41 -52.19 5.57
C ALA A 274 5.01 -51.20 6.66
N GLY A 275 4.52 -50.02 6.26
CA GLY A 275 3.66 -49.18 7.09
C GLY A 275 4.31 -48.56 8.34
N ASN A 276 3.77 -47.51 8.93
CA ASN A 276 2.57 -46.75 8.66
C ASN A 276 2.65 -45.50 9.56
N LYS A 277 2.18 -44.37 9.04
CA LYS A 277 1.64 -43.19 9.75
C LYS A 277 2.42 -42.58 10.93
N GLY A 278 2.90 -41.37 10.68
CA GLY A 278 2.26 -40.16 11.21
C GLY A 278 2.71 -39.66 12.59
N SER A 279 3.26 -38.44 12.63
CA SER A 279 2.73 -37.28 13.38
C SER A 279 3.84 -36.25 13.68
N SER A 280 3.58 -35.00 13.29
CA SER A 280 3.88 -33.72 13.97
C SER A 280 5.11 -33.55 14.90
N SER A 281 5.91 -32.52 14.60
CA SER A 281 6.52 -31.52 15.52
C SER A 281 7.29 -30.55 14.62
N GLU A 282 6.97 -29.27 14.47
CA GLU A 282 7.13 -28.14 15.40
C GLU A 282 8.51 -28.01 16.08
N GLU A 283 9.06 -26.79 15.89
CA GLU A 283 10.15 -26.10 16.58
C GLU A 283 11.62 -26.50 16.35
N SER A 284 12.40 -25.53 15.84
CA SER A 284 13.65 -25.07 16.46
C SER A 284 14.11 -23.74 15.83
N GLU A 285 14.08 -22.69 16.65
CA GLU A 285 14.89 -21.49 16.48
C GLU A 285 16.39 -21.84 16.37
N SER A 286 17.13 -21.05 15.59
CA SER A 286 18.53 -20.77 15.91
C SER A 286 18.80 -19.29 15.68
N SER A 287 19.22 -18.65 16.75
CA SER A 287 19.82 -17.34 16.83
C SER A 287 21.30 -17.47 16.51
N GLU A 288 21.86 -16.54 15.74
CA GLU A 288 23.27 -16.21 15.85
C GLU A 288 23.48 -14.72 15.57
N THR A 289 24.01 -14.06 16.60
CA THR A 289 24.49 -12.69 16.63
C THR A 289 25.96 -12.61 16.25
N SER A 290 26.37 -11.40 15.86
CA SER A 290 27.73 -10.82 15.80
C SER A 290 28.55 -11.06 14.53
N ASP A 291 28.83 -9.97 13.80
CA ASP A 291 30.16 -9.35 13.85
C ASP A 291 30.11 -7.87 13.41
N ALA A 292 31.07 -7.09 13.88
CA ALA A 292 31.20 -5.65 13.84
C ALA A 292 32.28 -5.18 12.85
N GLY A 293 32.19 -3.90 12.47
CA GLY A 293 33.28 -3.09 11.87
C GLY A 293 33.42 -3.22 10.35
N GLY A 294 33.67 -2.19 9.55
CA GLY A 294 34.06 -0.79 9.75
C GLY A 294 34.68 -0.28 8.42
N HIS A 295 34.80 1.05 8.26
CA HIS A 295 35.42 1.81 7.14
C HIS A 295 34.57 1.92 5.86
N GLU A 296 34.39 3.07 5.20
CA GLU A 296 35.04 4.40 5.16
C GLU A 296 34.02 5.55 5.19
#